data_AF-A0A815LJ86-F1
#
_entry.id   AF-A0A815LJ86-F1
#
_cell.length_a   1.000
_cell.length_b   1.000
_cell.length_c   1.000
_cell.angle_alpha   90.00
_cell.angle_beta   90.00
_cell.angle_gamma   90.00
#
_symmetry.space_group_name_H-M   'P 1'
#
loop_
_entity.id
_entity.type
_entity.pdbx_description
1 polymer ?
#
loop_
_entity_poly.entity_id
_entity_poly.type
_entity_poly.pdbx_seq_one_letter_code
_entity_poly.pdbx_strand_id
1 'polypeptide(L)'
;MASAVSPRTPNAAQNLDKNELYSIGPRFWNVRGSFKILKVLDIETQMSIIQLRNGRFLVIDTVEMTDRLRQEIDQLTNNGEKIEAVIATHPFHTLSIPAFYQLYPKAAYYGTPRHLRRLTDIPWKGDLDDCNIRKKWEPDVEMRIPAGAEFVNPQPESSNHFVSVFVYHPASKTLHVDDTIMYAEKPGLLLKVIGYKGGAMAFHPSIKNAGLHPTAEAPYLFRDWMRNMLKDWHFDNICCAHLGVKIGGAHADVATLLNAAEPLFEKLSRKNQKKNPNGELPPGNHPNMNLNDDECG
;
A
#
# COMPACT_ATOMS: atom_id res chain seq x y z
N MET A 1 -7.23 -31.26 -20.80
CA MET A 1 -7.34 -30.85 -19.38
C MET A 1 -6.06 -30.09 -19.04
N ALA A 2 -6.12 -28.78 -18.90
CA ALA A 2 -4.98 -28.01 -18.42
C ALA A 2 -4.79 -28.36 -16.94
N SER A 3 -3.60 -28.84 -16.57
CA SER A 3 -3.26 -29.13 -15.18
C SER A 3 -3.47 -27.87 -14.34
N ALA A 4 -4.22 -27.97 -13.25
CA ALA A 4 -4.49 -26.82 -12.39
C ALA A 4 -3.17 -26.30 -11.81
N VAL A 5 -2.74 -25.11 -12.21
CA VAL A 5 -1.58 -24.46 -11.59
C VAL A 5 -2.04 -23.99 -10.22
N SER A 6 -1.72 -24.76 -9.19
CA SER A 6 -1.98 -24.35 -7.81
C SER A 6 -1.06 -23.18 -7.45
N PRO A 7 -1.55 -22.15 -6.76
CA PRO A 7 -0.72 -21.05 -6.29
C PRO A 7 0.45 -21.55 -5.46
N ARG A 8 1.62 -20.92 -5.64
CA ARG A 8 2.84 -21.33 -4.92
C ARG A 8 2.78 -20.86 -3.47
N THR A 9 3.19 -21.72 -2.54
CA THR A 9 3.38 -21.32 -1.13
C THR A 9 4.86 -21.00 -0.90
N PRO A 10 5.21 -19.76 -0.52
CA PRO A 10 6.60 -19.38 -0.30
C PRO A 10 7.15 -19.96 1.01
N ASN A 11 8.45 -20.28 1.01
CA ASN A 11 9.22 -20.43 2.25
C ASN A 11 9.64 -19.03 2.73
N ALA A 12 9.62 -18.79 4.04
CA ALA A 12 9.85 -17.49 4.69
C ALA A 12 11.20 -16.78 4.37
N ALA A 13 12.08 -17.39 3.56
CA ALA A 13 13.45 -16.94 3.28
C ALA A 13 13.74 -16.59 1.81
N GLN A 14 12.72 -16.54 0.94
CA GLN A 14 12.91 -16.23 -0.49
C GLN A 14 12.12 -14.99 -0.92
N ASN A 15 12.82 -14.10 -1.62
CA ASN A 15 12.19 -13.09 -2.48
C ASN A 15 11.30 -13.84 -3.48
N LEU A 16 9.99 -13.61 -3.47
CA LEU A 16 9.04 -14.22 -4.41
C LEU A 16 9.44 -13.91 -5.86
N ASP A 17 9.31 -14.85 -6.79
CA ASP A 17 9.59 -14.57 -8.20
C ASP A 17 8.59 -13.54 -8.74
N LYS A 18 9.01 -12.82 -9.79
CA LYS A 18 8.16 -11.81 -10.44
C LYS A 18 7.15 -12.46 -11.37
N ASN A 19 6.02 -11.78 -11.55
CA ASN A 19 4.95 -12.10 -12.48
C ASN A 19 4.30 -13.47 -12.24
N GLU A 20 4.26 -13.90 -10.98
CA GLU A 20 3.64 -15.14 -10.55
C GLU A 20 2.78 -14.89 -9.31
N LEU A 21 1.72 -15.68 -9.18
CA LEU A 21 0.81 -15.64 -8.05
C LEU A 21 1.29 -16.52 -6.88
N TYR A 22 1.60 -15.88 -5.75
CA TYR A 22 1.99 -16.57 -4.51
C TYR A 22 0.93 -16.46 -3.43
N SER A 23 0.60 -17.58 -2.80
CA SER A 23 -0.28 -17.62 -1.62
C SER A 23 0.50 -17.17 -0.39
N ILE A 24 0.17 -16.02 0.17
CA ILE A 24 0.80 -15.51 1.40
C ILE A 24 0.12 -16.09 2.65
N GLY A 25 -1.19 -16.28 2.57
CA GLY A 25 -1.99 -16.89 3.62
C GLY A 25 -3.35 -17.31 3.08
N PRO A 26 -4.23 -17.85 3.94
CA PRO A 26 -5.57 -18.27 3.52
C PRO A 26 -6.30 -17.15 2.77
N ARG A 27 -6.73 -17.44 1.53
CA ARG A 27 -7.51 -16.51 0.70
C ARG A 27 -6.80 -15.19 0.35
N PHE A 28 -5.47 -15.15 0.46
CA PHE A 28 -4.68 -13.97 0.11
C PHE A 28 -3.49 -14.36 -0.76
N TRP A 29 -3.39 -13.72 -1.92
CA TRP A 29 -2.28 -13.88 -2.85
C TRP A 29 -1.58 -12.55 -3.09
N ASN A 30 -0.29 -12.63 -3.40
CA ASN A 30 0.52 -11.48 -3.80
C ASN A 30 1.28 -11.79 -5.09
N VAL A 31 1.51 -10.75 -5.88
CA VAL A 31 2.26 -10.78 -7.12
C VAL A 31 3.27 -9.64 -7.07
N ARG A 32 4.52 -9.94 -7.41
CA ARG A 32 5.55 -8.92 -7.66
C ARG A 32 5.66 -8.65 -9.17
N GLY A 33 5.58 -7.40 -9.57
CA GLY A 33 5.83 -6.93 -10.93
C GLY A 33 7.19 -6.24 -11.07
N SER A 34 7.61 -6.00 -12.31
CA SER A 34 8.77 -5.15 -12.62
C SER A 34 8.32 -3.69 -12.72
N PHE A 35 9.10 -2.77 -12.15
CA PHE A 35 8.92 -1.33 -12.33
C PHE A 35 10.29 -0.67 -12.47
N LYS A 36 10.61 -0.17 -13.66
CA LYS A 36 11.96 0.32 -13.96
C LYS A 36 12.03 1.85 -13.97
N ILE A 37 12.75 2.42 -13.02
CA ILE A 37 13.17 3.82 -13.07
C ILE A 37 14.25 3.98 -14.15
N LEU A 38 14.05 4.96 -15.04
CA LEU A 38 14.94 5.26 -16.16
C LEU A 38 15.28 4.04 -17.04
N LYS A 39 14.38 3.03 -17.09
CA LYS A 39 14.57 1.73 -17.77
C LYS A 39 15.72 0.85 -17.25
N VAL A 40 16.47 1.28 -16.23
CA VAL A 40 17.69 0.59 -15.76
C VAL A 40 17.51 0.02 -14.36
N LEU A 41 16.93 0.80 -13.43
CA LEU A 41 16.79 0.39 -12.04
C LEU A 41 15.39 -0.17 -11.80
N ASP A 42 15.27 -1.48 -11.67
CA ASP A 42 14.02 -2.14 -11.30
C ASP A 42 13.77 -2.03 -9.79
N ILE A 43 12.82 -1.19 -9.39
CA ILE A 43 12.36 -1.03 -8.01
C ILE A 43 11.13 -1.87 -7.70
N GLU A 44 10.60 -2.57 -8.71
CA GLU A 44 9.47 -3.49 -8.61
C GLU A 44 8.15 -2.80 -8.24
N THR A 45 7.05 -3.51 -8.32
CA THR A 45 5.73 -3.08 -7.83
C THR A 45 4.97 -4.31 -7.35
N GLN A 46 3.88 -4.16 -6.61
CA GLN A 46 3.12 -5.30 -6.10
C GLN A 46 1.63 -5.13 -6.32
N MET A 47 0.96 -6.28 -6.49
CA MET A 47 -0.49 -6.39 -6.52
C MET A 47 -0.89 -7.50 -5.56
N SER A 48 -1.98 -7.31 -4.83
CA SER A 48 -2.55 -8.35 -3.97
C SER A 48 -3.94 -8.75 -4.43
N ILE A 49 -4.30 -10.00 -4.21
CA ILE A 49 -5.62 -10.53 -4.52
C ILE A 49 -6.19 -11.16 -3.26
N ILE A 50 -7.41 -10.76 -2.88
CA ILE A 50 -8.07 -11.21 -1.66
C ILE A 50 -9.37 -11.90 -2.04
N GLN A 51 -9.60 -13.13 -1.56
CA GLN A 51 -10.90 -13.80 -1.72
C GLN A 51 -11.78 -13.55 -0.49
N LEU A 52 -12.89 -12.86 -0.72
CA LEU A 52 -13.94 -12.61 0.26
C LEU A 52 -14.67 -13.91 0.65
N ARG A 53 -15.37 -13.92 1.78
CA ARG A 53 -16.13 -15.10 2.28
C ARG A 53 -17.23 -15.52 1.30
N ASN A 54 -17.77 -14.58 0.54
CA ASN A 54 -18.75 -14.83 -0.51
C ASN A 54 -18.15 -15.48 -1.78
N GLY A 55 -16.83 -15.72 -1.81
CA GLY A 55 -16.11 -16.34 -2.92
C GLY A 55 -15.74 -15.40 -4.07
N ARG A 56 -16.06 -14.09 -3.96
CA ARG A 56 -15.62 -13.05 -4.89
C ARG A 56 -14.25 -12.50 -4.48
N PHE A 57 -13.65 -11.70 -5.36
CA PHE A 57 -12.27 -11.26 -5.21
C PHE A 57 -12.14 -9.74 -5.22
N LEU A 58 -11.26 -9.23 -4.36
CA LEU A 58 -10.71 -7.88 -4.47
C LEU A 58 -9.31 -7.97 -5.05
N VAL A 59 -9.01 -7.06 -5.98
CA VAL A 59 -7.66 -6.83 -6.50
C VAL A 59 -7.18 -5.51 -5.90
N ILE A 60 -6.05 -5.54 -5.20
CA ILE A 60 -5.44 -4.39 -4.51
C ILE A 60 -4.22 -3.96 -5.30
N ASP A 61 -4.28 -2.74 -5.83
CA ASP A 61 -3.41 -2.17 -6.85
C ASP A 61 -3.24 -3.10 -8.05
N THR A 62 -2.37 -2.74 -8.99
CA THR A 62 -2.18 -3.52 -10.22
C THR A 62 -0.72 -3.50 -10.63
N VAL A 63 -0.30 -4.59 -11.28
CA VAL A 63 1.01 -4.70 -11.92
C VAL A 63 0.84 -4.90 -13.42
N GLU A 64 1.92 -4.71 -14.18
CA GLU A 64 1.94 -5.08 -15.59
C GLU A 64 1.66 -6.59 -15.73
N MET A 65 0.68 -6.91 -16.57
CA MET A 65 0.19 -8.28 -16.74
C MET A 65 1.03 -9.02 -17.80
N THR A 66 1.59 -10.16 -17.42
CA THR A 66 2.12 -11.14 -18.38
C THR A 66 1.03 -12.14 -18.77
N ASP A 67 1.18 -12.81 -19.91
CA ASP A 67 0.24 -13.86 -20.34
C ASP A 67 0.05 -14.95 -19.28
N ARG A 68 1.15 -15.34 -18.63
CA ARG A 68 1.12 -16.35 -17.58
C ARG A 68 0.37 -15.86 -16.34
N LEU A 69 0.70 -14.67 -15.85
CA LEU A 69 0.01 -14.10 -14.69
C LEU A 69 -1.49 -13.93 -14.98
N ARG A 70 -1.84 -13.52 -16.20
CA ARG A 70 -3.22 -13.42 -16.64
C ARG A 70 -3.93 -14.77 -16.56
N GLN A 71 -3.32 -15.84 -17.07
CA GLN A 71 -3.90 -17.19 -16.98
C GLN A 71 -4.11 -17.63 -15.52
N GLU A 72 -3.16 -17.34 -14.62
CA GLU A 72 -3.30 -17.65 -13.19
C GLU A 72 -4.48 -16.88 -12.55
N ILE A 73 -4.64 -15.59 -12.87
CA ILE A 73 -5.78 -14.77 -12.39
C ILE A 73 -7.10 -15.20 -13.01
N ASP A 74 -7.14 -15.47 -14.32
CA ASP A 74 -8.33 -15.94 -15.03
C ASP A 74 -8.83 -17.26 -14.43
N GLN A 75 -7.92 -18.19 -14.15
CA GLN A 75 -8.26 -19.44 -13.49
C GLN A 75 -8.81 -19.22 -12.07
N LEU A 76 -8.19 -18.33 -11.28
CA LEU A 76 -8.61 -18.04 -9.91
C LEU A 76 -9.99 -17.36 -9.86
N THR A 77 -10.23 -16.43 -10.77
CA THR A 77 -11.36 -15.49 -10.73
C THR A 77 -12.49 -15.84 -11.70
N ASN A 78 -12.41 -16.98 -12.38
CA ASN A 78 -13.31 -17.36 -13.47
C ASN A 78 -13.34 -16.31 -14.59
N ASN A 79 -12.19 -16.09 -15.21
CA ASN A 79 -11.94 -15.11 -16.26
C ASN A 79 -12.38 -13.68 -15.87
N GLY A 80 -12.07 -13.28 -14.63
CA GLY A 80 -12.44 -11.98 -14.09
C GLY A 80 -13.89 -11.85 -13.60
N GLU A 81 -14.79 -12.79 -13.89
CA GLU A 81 -16.23 -12.67 -13.53
C GLU A 81 -16.47 -12.62 -12.01
N LYS A 82 -15.55 -13.20 -11.22
CA LYS A 82 -15.61 -13.14 -9.75
C LYS A 82 -14.85 -11.94 -9.16
N ILE A 83 -14.21 -11.09 -9.96
CA ILE A 83 -13.62 -9.85 -9.45
C ILE A 83 -14.76 -8.91 -9.08
N GLU A 84 -14.94 -8.68 -7.79
CA GLU A 84 -15.94 -7.75 -7.27
C GLU A 84 -15.45 -6.31 -7.44
N ALA A 85 -14.20 -6.06 -7.09
CA ALA A 85 -13.60 -4.74 -7.23
C ALA A 85 -12.09 -4.76 -7.43
N VAL A 86 -11.60 -3.71 -8.08
CA VAL A 86 -10.19 -3.32 -8.16
C VAL A 86 -10.01 -2.04 -7.37
N ILE A 87 -9.04 -2.01 -6.47
CA ILE A 87 -8.84 -0.96 -5.47
C ILE A 87 -7.44 -0.40 -5.62
N ALA A 88 -7.32 0.83 -6.12
CA ALA A 88 -6.05 1.51 -6.31
C ALA A 88 -5.69 2.33 -5.07
N THR A 89 -4.86 1.78 -4.19
CA THR A 89 -4.70 2.26 -2.80
C THR A 89 -3.69 3.38 -2.64
N HIS A 90 -2.72 3.47 -3.56
CA HIS A 90 -1.68 4.48 -3.48
C HIS A 90 -1.77 5.48 -4.64
N PRO A 91 -1.81 6.80 -4.38
CA PRO A 91 -2.04 7.82 -5.40
C PRO A 91 -1.11 7.81 -6.64
N PHE A 92 -0.02 7.05 -6.60
CA PHE A 92 1.01 7.01 -7.63
C PHE A 92 1.18 5.66 -8.34
N HIS A 93 0.55 4.58 -7.87
CA HIS A 93 0.59 3.26 -8.54
C HIS A 93 -0.44 3.20 -9.67
N THR A 94 -0.29 4.13 -10.61
CA THR A 94 -1.30 4.46 -11.61
C THR A 94 -1.07 3.77 -12.96
N LEU A 95 0.18 3.39 -13.26
CA LEU A 95 0.58 3.03 -14.63
C LEU A 95 -0.08 1.76 -15.16
N SER A 96 -0.28 0.76 -14.31
CA SER A 96 -0.81 -0.55 -14.72
C SER A 96 -2.34 -0.61 -14.73
N ILE A 97 -3.02 0.38 -14.12
CA ILE A 97 -4.48 0.40 -13.97
C ILE A 97 -5.20 0.39 -15.33
N PRO A 98 -4.84 1.24 -16.32
CA PRO A 98 -5.52 1.23 -17.61
C PRO A 98 -5.40 -0.09 -18.36
N ALA A 99 -4.22 -0.72 -18.34
CA ALA A 99 -4.01 -2.02 -18.98
C ALA A 99 -4.81 -3.12 -18.27
N PHE A 100 -4.86 -3.10 -16.94
CA PHE A 100 -5.67 -4.03 -16.17
C PHE A 100 -7.17 -3.85 -16.44
N TYR A 101 -7.64 -2.61 -16.58
CA TYR A 101 -9.02 -2.28 -16.95
C TYR A 101 -9.41 -2.82 -18.33
N GLN A 102 -8.53 -2.77 -19.33
CA GLN A 102 -8.80 -3.36 -20.64
C GLN A 102 -9.01 -4.87 -20.59
N LEU A 103 -8.33 -5.56 -19.66
CA LEU A 103 -8.48 -7.01 -19.46
C LEU A 103 -9.75 -7.36 -18.68
N TYR A 104 -10.10 -6.56 -17.67
CA TYR A 104 -11.21 -6.84 -16.75
C TYR A 104 -12.21 -5.66 -16.62
N PRO A 105 -12.80 -5.18 -17.73
CA PRO A 105 -13.58 -3.93 -17.74
C PRO A 105 -14.91 -4.02 -16.97
N LYS A 106 -15.36 -5.24 -16.64
CA LYS A 106 -16.62 -5.47 -15.91
C LYS A 106 -16.51 -5.27 -14.39
N ALA A 107 -15.30 -5.29 -13.83
CA ALA A 107 -15.09 -5.09 -12.40
C ALA A 107 -15.42 -3.64 -11.99
N ALA A 108 -15.76 -3.44 -10.71
CA ALA A 108 -15.89 -2.09 -10.16
C ALA A 108 -14.51 -1.53 -9.77
N TYR A 109 -14.17 -0.32 -10.19
CA TYR A 109 -12.88 0.30 -9.88
C TYR A 109 -13.05 1.39 -8.83
N TYR A 110 -12.23 1.37 -7.79
CA TYR A 110 -12.17 2.37 -6.73
C TYR A 110 -10.75 2.87 -6.59
N GLY A 111 -10.57 4.16 -6.38
CA GLY A 111 -9.24 4.75 -6.33
C GLY A 111 -9.18 5.95 -5.43
N THR A 112 -7.97 6.35 -5.08
CA THR A 112 -7.73 7.60 -4.36
C THR A 112 -8.21 8.83 -5.14
N PRO A 113 -8.41 10.00 -4.50
CA PRO A 113 -8.86 11.22 -5.18
C PRO A 113 -7.98 11.58 -6.39
N ARG A 114 -6.68 11.30 -6.29
CA ARG A 114 -5.72 11.50 -7.37
C ARG A 114 -6.02 10.64 -8.59
N HIS A 115 -6.34 9.35 -8.41
CA HIS A 115 -6.68 8.47 -9.52
C HIS A 115 -7.90 8.98 -10.28
N LEU A 116 -8.94 9.39 -9.55
CA LEU A 116 -10.16 9.97 -10.13
C LEU A 116 -9.84 11.22 -10.96
N ARG A 117 -8.93 12.09 -10.49
CA ARG A 117 -8.51 13.30 -11.24
C ARG A 117 -7.66 13.00 -12.47
N ARG A 118 -6.82 11.95 -12.46
CA ARG A 118 -5.79 11.71 -13.49
C ARG A 118 -6.13 10.65 -14.51
N LEU A 119 -6.91 9.63 -14.12
CA LEU A 119 -7.32 8.52 -14.97
C LEU A 119 -8.80 8.64 -15.29
N THR A 120 -9.16 9.67 -16.06
CA THR A 120 -10.55 10.00 -16.39
C THR A 120 -11.22 8.98 -17.31
N ASP A 121 -10.43 8.14 -17.98
CA ASP A 121 -10.94 7.06 -18.85
C ASP A 121 -11.41 5.84 -18.05
N ILE A 122 -11.08 5.75 -16.76
CA ILE A 122 -11.55 4.69 -15.87
C ILE A 122 -12.88 5.13 -15.25
N PRO A 123 -13.95 4.33 -15.37
CA PRO A 123 -15.26 4.64 -14.79
C PRO A 123 -15.27 4.34 -13.28
N TRP A 124 -14.53 5.13 -12.50
CA TRP A 124 -14.42 4.99 -11.05
C TRP A 124 -15.80 4.94 -10.37
N LYS A 125 -16.00 3.93 -9.52
CA LYS A 125 -17.23 3.68 -8.75
C LYS A 125 -17.23 4.34 -7.37
N GLY A 126 -16.10 4.87 -6.93
CA GLY A 126 -16.00 5.60 -5.68
C GLY A 126 -14.58 6.07 -5.38
N ASP A 127 -14.53 7.03 -4.48
CA ASP A 127 -13.31 7.62 -3.95
C ASP A 127 -12.92 6.88 -2.67
N LEU A 128 -11.64 6.49 -2.55
CA LEU A 128 -11.12 5.88 -1.33
C LEU A 128 -10.94 6.86 -0.19
N ASP A 129 -11.11 8.16 -0.40
CA ASP A 129 -11.22 9.18 0.66
C ASP A 129 -12.56 9.10 1.41
N ASP A 130 -13.60 8.50 0.80
CA ASP A 130 -14.89 8.25 1.45
C ASP A 130 -14.83 7.00 2.35
N CYS A 131 -15.09 7.20 3.64
CA CYS A 131 -15.11 6.13 4.64
C CYS A 131 -16.15 5.04 4.32
N ASN A 132 -17.31 5.39 3.76
CA ASN A 132 -18.33 4.41 3.41
C ASN A 132 -17.85 3.47 2.29
N ILE A 133 -17.01 3.97 1.39
CA ILE A 133 -16.39 3.15 0.35
C ILE A 133 -15.39 2.18 0.98
N ARG A 134 -14.52 2.67 1.87
CA ARG A 134 -13.52 1.83 2.57
C ARG A 134 -14.17 0.72 3.42
N LYS A 135 -15.33 0.98 4.03
CA LYS A 135 -16.07 0.03 4.88
C LYS A 135 -16.89 -1.02 4.12
N LYS A 136 -17.00 -0.95 2.79
CA LYS A 136 -17.86 -1.85 2.00
C LYS A 136 -17.57 -3.34 2.18
N TRP A 137 -16.32 -3.68 2.46
CA TRP A 137 -15.85 -5.07 2.53
C TRP A 137 -15.58 -5.53 3.95
N GLU A 138 -15.95 -4.75 4.96
CA GLU A 138 -15.89 -5.20 6.34
C GLU A 138 -16.93 -6.32 6.59
N PRO A 139 -16.63 -7.30 7.46
CA PRO A 139 -15.40 -7.48 8.21
C PRO A 139 -14.37 -8.38 7.50
N ASP A 140 -14.47 -8.55 6.17
CA ASP A 140 -13.48 -9.34 5.42
C ASP A 140 -12.20 -8.58 5.18
N VAL A 141 -12.30 -7.29 4.89
CA VAL A 141 -11.17 -6.41 4.63
C VAL A 141 -11.43 -5.09 5.33
N GLU A 142 -10.45 -4.64 6.11
CA GLU A 142 -10.46 -3.35 6.79
C GLU A 142 -9.48 -2.41 6.08
N MET A 143 -9.85 -1.14 5.94
CA MET A 143 -9.07 -0.15 5.21
C MET A 143 -8.96 1.15 6.00
N ARG A 144 -7.73 1.64 6.17
CA ARG A 144 -7.41 2.83 6.98
C ARG A 144 -6.37 3.71 6.29
N ILE A 145 -6.28 4.99 6.63
CA ILE A 145 -5.36 5.95 6.01
C ILE A 145 -4.50 6.59 7.10
N PRO A 146 -3.16 6.50 7.03
CA PRO A 146 -2.29 7.11 8.03
C PRO A 146 -2.56 8.59 8.30
N ALA A 147 -2.70 8.94 9.58
CA ALA A 147 -2.83 10.32 10.02
C ALA A 147 -1.51 11.11 9.86
N GLY A 148 -1.58 12.44 9.91
CA GLY A 148 -0.42 13.34 9.82
C GLY A 148 0.17 13.52 8.42
N ALA A 149 -0.46 12.97 7.38
CA ALA A 149 -0.03 13.04 5.99
C ALA A 149 -1.16 13.45 5.04
N GLU A 150 -0.78 14.10 3.93
CA GLU A 150 -1.73 14.55 2.89
C GLU A 150 -2.04 13.41 1.91
N PHE A 151 -3.27 12.90 1.91
CA PHE A 151 -3.72 11.80 1.05
C PHE A 151 -4.48 12.25 -0.20
N VAL A 152 -5.26 13.34 -0.11
CA VAL A 152 -6.17 13.79 -1.16
C VAL A 152 -5.43 14.43 -2.32
N ASN A 153 -4.46 15.27 -2.01
CA ASN A 153 -3.67 16.00 -2.99
C ASN A 153 -2.19 16.18 -2.58
N PRO A 154 -1.44 15.08 -2.37
CA PRO A 154 -0.05 15.14 -1.93
C PRO A 154 0.82 15.98 -2.87
N GLN A 155 1.46 17.01 -2.30
CA GLN A 155 2.41 17.88 -3.01
C GLN A 155 3.85 17.67 -2.52
N PRO A 156 4.85 17.79 -3.41
CA PRO A 156 4.74 17.90 -4.86
C PRO A 156 4.23 16.59 -5.48
N GLU A 157 3.28 16.69 -6.40
CA GLU A 157 2.64 15.55 -7.05
C GLU A 157 3.65 14.60 -7.75
N SER A 158 4.84 15.05 -8.13
CA SER A 158 5.82 14.16 -8.77
C SER A 158 6.59 13.25 -7.80
N SER A 159 6.56 13.52 -6.48
CA SER A 159 7.54 12.97 -5.55
C SER A 159 7.01 12.61 -4.16
N ASN A 160 5.80 13.04 -3.80
CA ASN A 160 5.26 12.76 -2.48
C ASN A 160 4.49 11.43 -2.44
N HIS A 161 5.24 10.33 -2.35
CA HIS A 161 4.76 8.94 -2.34
C HIS A 161 4.59 8.37 -0.93
N PHE A 162 4.25 9.20 0.06
CA PHE A 162 4.34 8.73 1.46
C PHE A 162 3.15 7.89 1.91
N VAL A 163 1.93 8.34 1.61
CA VAL A 163 0.71 7.81 2.23
C VAL A 163 -0.17 7.08 1.20
N SER A 164 -0.66 5.92 1.62
CA SER A 164 -1.62 5.05 0.92
C SER A 164 -2.74 4.64 1.85
N VAL A 165 -3.78 4.02 1.29
CA VAL A 165 -4.73 3.23 2.09
C VAL A 165 -4.05 1.94 2.52
N PHE A 166 -3.97 1.69 3.82
CA PHE A 166 -3.54 0.41 4.36
C PHE A 166 -4.71 -0.57 4.28
N VAL A 167 -4.49 -1.75 3.71
CA VAL A 167 -5.52 -2.78 3.52
C VAL A 167 -5.17 -4.00 4.36
N TYR A 168 -5.99 -4.28 5.36
CA TYR A 168 -5.82 -5.43 6.25
C TYR A 168 -6.84 -6.52 5.93
N HIS A 169 -6.35 -7.75 5.75
CA HIS A 169 -7.18 -8.95 5.62
C HIS A 169 -6.99 -9.84 6.86
N PRO A 170 -7.96 -9.84 7.82
CA PRO A 170 -7.82 -10.55 9.08
C PRO A 170 -7.59 -12.06 8.92
N ALA A 171 -8.25 -12.70 7.96
CA ALA A 171 -8.18 -14.16 7.82
C ALA A 171 -6.81 -14.68 7.38
N SER A 172 -6.06 -13.90 6.58
CA SER A 172 -4.68 -14.23 6.23
C SER A 172 -3.65 -13.58 7.15
N LYS A 173 -4.08 -12.68 8.04
CA LYS A 173 -3.21 -11.81 8.84
C LYS A 173 -2.23 -11.05 7.95
N THR A 174 -2.68 -10.56 6.79
CA THR A 174 -1.82 -9.85 5.85
C THR A 174 -2.23 -8.41 5.74
N LEU A 175 -1.23 -7.52 5.83
CA LEU A 175 -1.37 -6.09 5.64
C LEU A 175 -0.73 -5.68 4.32
N HIS A 176 -1.44 -4.95 3.47
CA HIS A 176 -0.88 -4.27 2.31
C HIS A 176 -0.73 -2.79 2.63
N VAL A 177 0.48 -2.24 2.48
CA VAL A 177 0.81 -0.85 2.90
C VAL A 177 1.41 0.01 1.81
N ASP A 178 1.63 -0.56 0.62
CA ASP A 178 2.26 0.15 -0.49
C ASP A 178 3.60 0.81 -0.05
N ASP A 179 3.83 2.09 -0.37
CA ASP A 179 5.12 2.76 -0.18
C ASP A 179 5.43 3.12 1.28
N THR A 180 4.42 3.35 2.14
CA THR A 180 4.62 3.95 3.47
C THR A 180 5.67 3.23 4.32
N ILE A 181 5.62 1.89 4.31
CA ILE A 181 6.63 1.01 4.92
C ILE A 181 7.29 0.24 3.80
N MET A 182 8.61 0.31 3.78
CA MET A 182 9.44 -0.40 2.85
C MET A 182 10.14 -1.58 3.55
N TYR A 183 10.30 -2.68 2.84
CA TYR A 183 10.98 -3.87 3.33
C TYR A 183 11.77 -4.55 2.21
N ALA A 184 12.96 -5.02 2.54
CA ALA A 184 13.76 -5.85 1.65
C ALA A 184 14.53 -6.90 2.46
N GLU A 185 14.28 -8.18 2.19
CA GLU A 185 15.03 -9.27 2.82
C GLU A 185 16.52 -9.22 2.41
N LYS A 186 16.77 -9.04 1.11
CA LYS A 186 18.11 -8.96 0.52
C LYS A 186 18.21 -7.72 -0.38
N PRO A 187 18.40 -6.52 0.18
CA PRO A 187 18.54 -5.30 -0.61
C PRO A 187 19.74 -5.41 -1.55
N GLY A 188 19.60 -4.86 -2.76
CA GLY A 188 20.69 -4.76 -3.72
C GLY A 188 21.87 -3.94 -3.17
N LEU A 189 23.05 -4.08 -3.78
CA LEU A 189 24.29 -3.47 -3.30
C LEU A 189 24.17 -1.95 -3.11
N LEU A 190 23.52 -1.25 -4.05
CA LEU A 190 23.32 0.20 -3.97
C LEU A 190 22.50 0.63 -2.73
N LEU A 191 21.43 -0.12 -2.42
CA LEU A 191 20.60 0.14 -1.23
C LEU A 191 21.40 -0.10 0.06
N LYS A 192 22.25 -1.13 0.10
CA LYS A 192 23.13 -1.39 1.25
C LYS A 192 24.12 -0.24 1.49
N VAL A 193 24.70 0.32 0.42
CA VAL A 193 25.66 1.45 0.52
C VAL A 193 25.02 2.70 1.16
N ILE A 194 23.73 2.93 0.94
CA ILE A 194 23.00 4.06 1.55
C ILE A 194 22.34 3.70 2.89
N GLY A 195 22.71 2.55 3.49
CA GLY A 195 22.35 2.18 4.86
C GLY A 195 21.13 1.27 5.01
N TYR A 196 20.58 0.73 3.92
CA TYR A 196 19.47 -0.23 4.00
C TYR A 196 19.98 -1.62 4.45
N LYS A 197 19.50 -2.07 5.61
CA LYS A 197 19.85 -3.39 6.16
C LYS A 197 18.86 -4.43 5.66
N GLY A 198 19.35 -5.61 5.29
CA GLY A 198 18.49 -6.74 4.93
C GLY A 198 17.67 -7.22 6.12
N GLY A 199 16.41 -7.59 5.88
CA GLY A 199 15.50 -8.07 6.90
C GLY A 199 14.94 -6.99 7.83
N ALA A 200 15.25 -5.71 7.58
CA ALA A 200 14.73 -4.59 8.36
C ALA A 200 13.66 -3.82 7.57
N MET A 201 12.65 -3.32 8.29
CA MET A 201 11.69 -2.37 7.75
C MET A 201 12.18 -0.94 7.94
N ALA A 202 11.75 -0.04 7.07
CA ALA A 202 11.93 1.40 7.24
C ALA A 202 10.73 2.17 6.67
N PHE A 203 10.48 3.36 7.19
CA PHE A 203 9.54 4.28 6.55
C PHE A 203 10.11 4.80 5.24
N HIS A 204 9.22 5.07 4.27
CA HIS A 204 9.62 5.68 3.01
C HIS A 204 10.40 7.00 3.23
N PRO A 205 11.48 7.26 2.48
CA PRO A 205 12.34 8.43 2.70
C PRO A 205 11.62 9.79 2.67
N SER A 206 10.49 9.89 1.96
CA SER A 206 9.69 11.12 1.89
C SER A 206 9.15 11.58 3.25
N ILE A 207 9.09 10.69 4.27
CA ILE A 207 8.72 11.06 5.65
C ILE A 207 9.58 12.20 6.21
N LYS A 208 10.84 12.31 5.77
CA LYS A 208 11.79 13.34 6.24
C LYS A 208 11.53 14.73 5.62
N ASN A 209 10.71 14.77 4.56
CA ASN A 209 10.47 15.92 3.71
C ASN A 209 8.97 16.19 3.55
N ALA A 210 8.37 15.84 2.41
CA ALA A 210 7.00 16.19 2.05
C ALA A 210 5.93 15.18 2.55
N GLY A 211 6.36 14.03 3.08
CA GLY A 211 5.45 12.94 3.43
C GLY A 211 4.47 13.27 4.54
N LEU A 212 4.91 14.03 5.54
CA LEU A 212 4.06 14.50 6.64
C LEU A 212 3.71 15.97 6.43
N HIS A 213 2.56 16.40 6.95
CA HIS A 213 2.20 17.81 6.94
C HIS A 213 3.29 18.65 7.65
N PRO A 214 3.53 19.89 7.18
CA PRO A 214 4.57 20.76 7.73
C PRO A 214 4.13 21.44 9.03
N THR A 215 3.50 20.69 9.93
CA THR A 215 3.07 21.12 11.28
C THR A 215 3.87 20.38 12.36
N ALA A 216 3.86 20.89 13.59
CA ALA A 216 4.62 20.27 14.68
C ALA A 216 3.95 18.96 15.17
N GLU A 217 2.64 18.83 14.96
CA GLU A 217 1.77 17.76 15.42
C GLU A 217 1.81 16.55 14.49
N ALA A 218 1.96 16.77 13.18
CA ALA A 218 1.87 15.73 12.15
C ALA A 218 2.73 14.48 12.40
N PRO A 219 4.01 14.58 12.83
CA PRO A 219 4.81 13.39 13.16
C PRO A 219 4.24 12.58 14.34
N TYR A 220 3.60 13.24 15.30
CA TYR A 220 3.01 12.56 16.45
C TYR A 220 1.66 11.93 16.10
N LEU A 221 0.85 12.59 15.27
CA LEU A 221 -0.38 12.02 14.72
C LEU A 221 -0.08 10.73 13.93
N PHE A 222 0.92 10.76 13.04
CA PHE A 222 1.34 9.56 12.31
C PHE A 222 1.84 8.45 13.25
N ARG A 223 2.64 8.80 14.27
CA ARG A 223 3.13 7.86 15.28
C ARG A 223 1.97 7.20 16.04
N ASP A 224 1.04 8.01 16.53
CA ASP A 224 -0.06 7.53 17.38
C ASP A 224 -1.08 6.74 16.56
N TRP A 225 -1.30 7.11 15.31
CA TRP A 225 -2.01 6.31 14.33
C TRP A 225 -1.38 4.92 14.15
N MET A 226 -0.06 4.86 13.89
CA MET A 226 0.67 3.59 13.75
C MET A 226 0.56 2.73 15.02
N ARG A 227 0.58 3.36 16.21
CA ARG A 227 0.38 2.66 17.49
C ARG A 227 -1.03 2.09 17.62
N ASN A 228 -2.05 2.83 17.20
CA ASN A 228 -3.44 2.36 17.25
C ASN A 228 -3.67 1.23 16.26
N MET A 229 -3.14 1.33 15.05
CA MET A 229 -3.16 0.24 14.07
C MET A 229 -2.48 -1.04 14.62
N LEU A 230 -1.33 -0.93 15.30
CA LEU A 230 -0.69 -2.07 15.97
C LEU A 230 -1.52 -2.67 17.12
N LYS A 231 -2.38 -1.89 17.78
CA LYS A 231 -3.29 -2.41 18.82
C LYS A 231 -4.46 -3.16 18.19
N ASP A 232 -5.03 -2.59 17.12
CA ASP A 232 -6.28 -3.06 16.52
C ASP A 232 -6.05 -4.23 15.56
N TRP A 233 -4.96 -4.21 14.79
CA TRP A 233 -4.71 -5.18 13.72
C TRP A 233 -3.64 -6.18 14.09
N HIS A 234 -4.02 -7.46 14.13
CA HIS A 234 -3.14 -8.59 14.44
C HIS A 234 -2.63 -9.26 13.16
N PHE A 235 -1.87 -8.50 12.35
CA PHE A 235 -1.22 -9.03 11.16
C PHE A 235 0.06 -9.82 11.51
N ASP A 236 0.48 -10.69 10.61
CA ASP A 236 1.72 -11.48 10.70
C ASP A 236 2.58 -11.30 9.43
N ASN A 237 1.94 -10.91 8.32
CA ASN A 237 2.56 -10.66 7.02
C ASN A 237 2.35 -9.20 6.58
N ILE A 238 3.31 -8.64 5.84
CA ILE A 238 3.16 -7.32 5.22
C ILE A 238 3.66 -7.32 3.76
N CYS A 239 2.85 -6.79 2.86
CA CYS A 239 3.15 -6.55 1.45
C CYS A 239 3.41 -5.06 1.25
N CYS A 240 4.64 -4.72 0.86
CA CYS A 240 5.07 -3.35 0.56
C CYS A 240 4.97 -3.10 -0.96
N ALA A 241 5.02 -1.85 -1.39
CA ALA A 241 5.04 -1.50 -2.82
C ALA A 241 6.27 -2.06 -3.55
N HIS A 242 7.43 -1.96 -2.92
CA HIS A 242 8.71 -2.20 -3.55
C HIS A 242 9.51 -3.29 -2.82
N LEU A 243 10.31 -4.03 -3.60
CA LEU A 243 11.36 -4.97 -3.17
C LEU A 243 10.92 -6.26 -2.45
N GLY A 244 10.01 -6.22 -1.48
CA GLY A 244 9.80 -7.37 -0.60
C GLY A 244 8.40 -7.53 -0.03
N VAL A 245 8.10 -8.78 0.32
CA VAL A 245 6.97 -9.19 1.17
C VAL A 245 7.58 -9.82 2.42
N LYS A 246 7.25 -9.32 3.61
CA LYS A 246 7.65 -9.96 4.86
C LYS A 246 6.59 -10.97 5.26
N ILE A 247 7.03 -12.21 5.41
CA ILE A 247 6.18 -13.32 5.87
C ILE A 247 6.56 -13.67 7.32
N GLY A 248 5.56 -13.69 8.19
CA GLY A 248 5.71 -13.95 9.63
C GLY A 248 6.36 -12.81 10.42
N GLY A 249 5.93 -12.56 11.65
CA GLY A 249 6.56 -11.61 12.58
C GLY A 249 6.47 -10.14 12.19
N ALA A 250 5.75 -9.79 11.11
CA ALA A 250 5.70 -8.42 10.60
C ALA A 250 5.20 -7.41 11.63
N HIS A 251 4.26 -7.80 12.49
CA HIS A 251 3.73 -6.93 13.54
C HIS A 251 4.81 -6.48 14.54
N ALA A 252 5.63 -7.42 15.01
CA ALA A 252 6.74 -7.13 15.90
C ALA A 252 7.83 -6.27 15.21
N ASP A 253 8.07 -6.49 13.92
CA ASP A 253 9.01 -5.69 13.13
C ASP A 253 8.52 -4.25 12.96
N VAL A 254 7.22 -4.04 12.69
CA VAL A 254 6.62 -2.70 12.62
C VAL A 254 6.67 -2.00 13.98
N ALA A 255 6.41 -2.70 15.08
CA ALA A 255 6.57 -2.15 16.43
C ALA A 255 8.03 -1.75 16.71
N THR A 256 8.99 -2.57 16.29
CA THR A 256 10.43 -2.27 16.41
C THR A 256 10.82 -1.04 15.59
N LEU A 257 10.34 -0.95 14.33
CA LEU A 257 10.53 0.22 13.47
C LEU A 257 9.97 1.48 14.14
N LEU A 258 8.75 1.41 14.66
CA LEU A 258 8.08 2.56 15.26
C LEU A 258 8.83 3.08 16.49
N ASN A 259 9.29 2.17 17.37
CA ASN A 259 10.11 2.52 18.53
C ASN A 259 11.46 3.14 18.12
N ALA A 260 12.11 2.59 17.09
CA ALA A 260 13.37 3.13 16.58
C ALA A 260 13.20 4.51 15.92
N ALA A 261 11.99 4.85 15.46
CA ALA A 261 11.68 6.11 14.80
C ALA A 261 11.33 7.26 15.76
N GLU A 262 11.20 7.04 17.08
CA GLU A 262 10.83 8.10 18.03
C GLU A 262 11.73 9.37 17.93
N PRO A 263 13.07 9.25 17.86
CA PRO A 263 13.94 10.43 17.70
C PRO A 263 13.73 11.17 16.36
N LEU A 264 13.27 10.46 15.33
CA LEU A 264 12.94 11.07 14.04
C LEU A 264 11.68 11.92 14.19
N PHE A 265 10.63 11.43 14.84
CA PHE A 265 9.38 12.19 15.04
C PHE A 265 9.63 13.48 15.82
N GLU A 266 10.39 13.42 16.92
CA GLU A 266 10.77 14.61 17.68
C GLU A 266 11.57 15.62 16.84
N LYS A 267 12.53 15.12 16.04
CA LYS A 267 13.33 15.97 15.17
C LYS A 267 12.48 16.66 14.11
N LEU A 268 11.52 15.95 13.50
CA LEU A 268 10.63 16.50 12.50
C LEU A 268 9.67 17.52 13.12
N SER A 269 9.08 17.23 14.28
CA SER A 269 8.22 18.16 15.01
C SER A 269 8.94 19.48 15.30
N ARG A 270 10.15 19.41 15.89
CA ARG A 270 10.97 20.61 16.18
C ARG A 270 11.36 21.38 14.92
N LYS A 271 11.66 20.68 13.82
CA LYS A 271 11.98 21.29 12.52
C LYS A 271 10.76 22.03 11.97
N ASN A 272 9.58 21.43 12.04
CA ASN A 272 8.34 22.00 11.52
C ASN A 272 7.90 23.22 12.35
N GLN A 273 7.93 23.13 13.69
CA GLN A 273 7.65 24.26 14.58
C GLN A 273 8.52 25.49 14.28
N LYS A 274 9.80 25.28 13.97
CA LYS A 274 10.71 26.38 13.61
C LYS A 274 10.44 26.98 12.24
N LYS A 275 9.98 26.17 11.28
CA LYS A 275 9.73 26.62 9.90
C LYS A 275 8.32 27.18 9.69
N ASN A 276 7.36 26.71 10.45
CA ASN A 276 5.95 27.03 10.36
C ASN A 276 5.35 27.19 11.77
N PRO A 277 5.71 28.26 12.51
CA PRO A 277 5.31 28.42 13.90
C PRO A 277 3.79 28.55 14.09
N ASN A 278 3.07 28.96 13.05
CA ASN A 278 1.61 29.13 13.06
C ASN A 278 0.85 27.85 12.68
N GLY A 279 1.54 26.79 12.26
CA GLY A 279 0.91 25.53 11.86
C GLY A 279 0.04 25.62 10.59
N GLU A 280 0.23 26.65 9.76
CA GLU A 280 -0.59 26.86 8.57
C GLU A 280 -0.33 25.76 7.54
N LEU A 281 -1.40 25.11 7.06
CA LEU A 281 -1.30 24.12 6.00
C LEU A 281 -1.12 24.80 4.64
N PRO A 282 -0.31 24.22 3.73
CA PRO A 282 -0.26 24.65 2.34
C PRO A 282 -1.65 24.72 1.68
N PRO A 283 -1.90 25.69 0.78
CA PRO A 283 -3.13 25.77 0.02
C PRO A 283 -3.44 24.47 -0.72
N GLY A 284 -4.68 24.00 -0.64
CA GLY A 284 -5.12 22.76 -1.28
C GLY A 284 -4.97 21.50 -0.43
N ASN A 285 -4.42 21.57 0.78
CA ASN A 285 -4.59 20.52 1.78
C ASN A 285 -6.01 20.59 2.37
N HIS A 286 -6.66 19.45 2.54
CA HIS A 286 -8.00 19.40 3.10
C HIS A 286 -7.93 19.64 4.62
N PRO A 287 -8.67 20.61 5.18
CA PRO A 287 -8.43 21.06 6.56
C PRO A 287 -8.84 20.09 7.68
N ASN A 288 -9.47 18.94 7.37
CA ASN A 288 -10.18 18.15 8.39
C ASN A 288 -9.87 16.66 8.44
N MET A 289 -9.16 16.07 7.48
CA MET A 289 -8.82 14.64 7.53
C MET A 289 -7.38 14.48 8.00
N ASN A 290 -7.12 13.45 8.82
CA ASN A 290 -5.79 13.08 9.30
C ASN A 290 -5.09 14.07 10.26
N LEU A 291 -5.81 15.06 10.80
CA LEU A 291 -5.29 16.00 11.80
C LEU A 291 -5.88 15.84 13.21
N ASN A 292 -7.01 15.13 13.35
CA ASN A 292 -7.77 15.01 14.60
C ASN A 292 -8.06 13.54 15.00
N ASP A 293 -7.17 12.61 14.65
CA ASP A 293 -7.30 11.17 14.93
C ASP A 293 -8.54 10.46 14.34
N ASP A 294 -9.36 11.14 13.54
CA ASP A 294 -10.55 10.57 12.95
C ASP A 294 -10.43 10.43 11.42
N GLU A 295 -10.33 9.18 10.96
CA GLU A 295 -10.33 8.84 9.53
C GLU A 295 -11.73 8.91 8.89
N CYS A 296 -12.78 9.00 9.70
CA CYS A 296 -14.16 8.82 9.28
C CYS A 296 -15.16 9.84 9.87
N GLY A 297 -14.72 10.71 10.78
CA GLY A 297 -15.50 11.76 11.43
C GLY A 297 -16.10 11.39 12.78
#